data_AF-A0AAD0TSJ3-F1
#
_entry.id   AF-A0AAD0TSJ3-F1
#
_cell.length_a   1.000
_cell.length_b   1.000
_cell.length_c   1.000
_cell.angle_alpha   90.00
_cell.angle_beta   90.00
_cell.angle_gamma   90.00
#
_symmetry.space_group_name_H-M   'P 1'
#
loop_
_entity.id
_entity.type
_entity.pdbx_description
1 polymer ?
#
loop_
_entity_poly.entity_id
_entity_poly.type
_entity_poly.pdbx_seq_one_letter_code
_entity_poly.pdbx_strand_id
1 'polypeptide(L)' 'MKVRVKDFPVRYKDTRYEKGDELNIAQDAFNDELFVCLDKQKDEKTTDNTESETEDEE' A
#
# COMPACT_ATOMS: atom_id res chain seq x y z
N MET A 1 -11.07 -3.87 0.31
CA MET A 1 -10.26 -2.82 -0.36
C MET A 1 -8.83 -3.32 -0.40
N LYS A 2 -8.25 -3.46 -1.60
CA LYS A 2 -6.86 -3.90 -1.74
C LYS A 2 -5.92 -2.75 -1.41
N VAL A 3 -4.95 -3.00 -0.54
CA VAL A 3 -3.97 -2.02 -0.12
C VAL A 3 -2.57 -2.61 -0.12
N ARG A 4 -1.57 -1.75 -0.21
CA ARG A 4 -0.15 -2.09 -0.10
C ARG A 4 0.42 -1.52 1.20
N VAL A 5 1.22 -2.29 1.92
CA VAL A 5 1.95 -1.82 3.10
C VAL A 5 3.04 -0.85 2.66
N LYS A 6 3.15 0.29 3.36
CA LYS A 6 3.96 1.42 2.93
C LYS A 6 5.41 1.33 3.40
N ASP A 7 5.65 1.46 4.70
CA ASP A 7 7.00 1.48 5.26
C ASP A 7 7.20 0.54 6.45
N PHE A 8 6.22 0.47 7.35
CA PHE A 8 6.32 -0.36 8.54
C PHE A 8 5.58 -1.68 8.38
N PRO A 9 6.12 -2.80 8.92
CA PRO A 9 5.40 -4.05 8.93
C PRO A 9 4.13 -3.92 9.78
N VAL A 10 3.01 -4.33 9.21
CA VAL A 10 1.69 -4.21 9.83
C VAL A 10 1.13 -5.59 10.15
N ARG A 11 0.42 -5.70 11.27
CA ARG A 11 -0.27 -6.93 11.65
C ARG A 11 -1.76 -6.76 11.38
N TYR A 12 -2.32 -7.63 10.56
CA TYR A 12 -3.74 -7.64 10.24
C TYR A 12 -4.30 -9.06 10.31
N LYS A 13 -5.35 -9.26 11.12
CA LYS A 13 -6.00 -10.57 11.35
C LYS A 13 -5.00 -11.70 11.63
N ASP A 14 -4.09 -11.44 12.56
CA ASP A 14 -3.02 -12.38 12.97
C ASP A 14 -1.91 -12.66 11.96
N THR A 15 -2.00 -12.15 10.74
CA THR A 15 -0.92 -12.19 9.76
C THR A 15 -0.10 -10.91 9.82
N ARG A 16 1.22 -11.04 9.75
CA ARG A 16 2.15 -9.92 9.60
C ARG A 16 2.45 -9.73 8.12
N TYR A 17 2.34 -8.50 7.65
CA TYR A 17 2.66 -8.09 6.29
C TYR A 17 3.85 -7.14 6.32
N GLU A 18 4.81 -7.34 5.43
CA GLU A 18 6.02 -6.53 5.31
C GLU A 18 5.82 -5.35 4.37
N LYS A 19 6.80 -4.45 4.33
CA LYS A 19 6.79 -3.32 3.40
C LYS A 19 6.61 -3.83 1.97
N GLY A 20 5.65 -3.26 1.26
CA GLY A 20 5.35 -3.60 -0.11
C GLY A 20 4.40 -4.80 -0.28
N ASP A 21 4.03 -5.51 0.78
CA ASP A 21 3.04 -6.57 0.71
C ASP A 21 1.64 -6.01 0.41
N GLU A 22 0.86 -6.81 -0.29
CA GLU A 22 -0.52 -6.47 -0.62
C GLU A 22 -1.50 -7.29 0.21
N LEU A 23 -2.50 -6.63 0.77
CA LEU A 23 -3.52 -7.27 1.57
C LEU A 23 -4.88 -6.64 1.34
N ASN A 24 -5.93 -7.38 1.68
CA ASN A 24 -7.30 -6.90 1.58
C ASN A 24 -7.82 -6.56 2.98
N ILE A 25 -8.01 -5.28 3.23
CA ILE A 25 -8.53 -4.77 4.50
C ILE A 25 -9.93 -4.22 4.35
N ALA A 26 -10.66 -4.14 5.46
CA ALA A 26 -11.91 -3.41 5.54
C ALA A 26 -11.62 -1.89 5.43
N GLN A 27 -12.55 -1.12 4.87
CA GLN A 27 -12.41 0.33 4.73
C GLN A 27 -12.24 1.03 6.08
N ASP A 28 -12.86 0.50 7.13
CA ASP A 28 -12.74 1.00 8.51
C ASP A 28 -11.33 0.80 9.11
N ALA A 29 -10.58 -0.19 8.60
CA ALA A 29 -9.21 -0.48 9.02
C ALA A 29 -8.16 0.21 8.13
N PHE A 30 -8.59 1.00 7.14
CA PHE A 30 -7.69 1.72 6.24
C PHE A 30 -7.05 2.92 6.95
N ASN A 31 -5.73 3.03 6.82
CA ASN A 31 -4.94 4.13 7.34
C ASN A 31 -3.93 4.54 6.25
N ASP A 32 -4.00 5.78 5.77
CA ASP A 32 -3.17 6.31 4.68
C ASP A 32 -1.69 6.48 5.03
N GLU A 33 -1.37 6.54 6.32
CA GLU A 33 0.01 6.55 6.84
C GLU A 33 0.64 5.15 6.73
N LEU A 34 -0.15 4.09 6.94
CA LEU A 34 0.32 2.71 6.94
C LEU A 34 0.14 2.00 5.60
N PHE A 35 -0.87 2.39 4.83
CA PHE A 35 -1.34 1.68 3.65
C PHE A 35 -1.53 2.60 2.43
N VAL A 36 -1.17 2.10 1.26
CA VAL A 36 -1.48 2.71 -0.04
C VAL A 36 -2.66 1.99 -0.66
N CYS A 37 -3.74 2.72 -0.97
CA CYS A 37 -4.90 2.12 -1.63
C CYS A 37 -4.60 1.76 -3.09
N LEU A 38 -4.79 0.50 -3.45
CA LEU A 38 -4.61 -0.01 -4.81
C LEU A 38 -5.93 -0.14 -5.59
N ASP A 39 -7.07 -0.11 -4.89
CA ASP A 39 -8.41 -0.28 -5.48
C ASP A 39 -8.87 0.93 -6.32
N LYS A 40 -8.12 2.05 -6.33
CA LYS A 40 -8.50 3.28 -7.07
C LYS A 40 -8.46 3.16 -8.60
N GLN A 41 -8.24 1.97 -9.16
CA GLN A 41 -7.86 1.80 -10.57
C GLN A 41 -8.90 1.14 -11.47
N LYS A 42 -10.21 1.15 -11.14
CA LYS A 42 -11.24 0.62 -12.06
C LYS A 42 -12.24 1.60 -12.66
N ASP A 43 -12.27 2.85 -12.20
CA ASP A 43 -13.06 3.87 -12.89
C ASP A 43 -12.24 5.14 -13.06
N GLU A 44 -11.84 5.36 -14.32
CA GLU A 44 -11.47 6.65 -14.92
C GLU A 44 -10.11 7.28 -14.54
N LYS A 45 -9.12 7.00 -15.40
CA LYS A 45 -8.07 7.93 -15.88
C LYS A 45 -7.70 9.08 -14.93
N THR A 46 -6.75 8.91 -14.01
CA THR A 46 -5.84 10.01 -13.62
C THR A 46 -4.51 9.48 -13.09
N THR A 47 -3.45 10.03 -13.66
CA THR A 47 -2.03 9.95 -13.31
C THR A 47 -1.76 10.05 -11.82
N ASP A 48 -0.91 9.17 -11.28
CA ASP A 48 -0.07 9.51 -10.13
C ASP A 48 1.32 8.91 -10.33
N ASN A 49 2.23 9.79 -10.74
CA ASN A 49 3.64 9.67 -10.45
C ASN A 49 3.80 9.77 -8.91
N THR A 50 4.38 8.77 -8.28
CA THR A 50 5.24 8.98 -7.11
C THR A 50 6.34 7.92 -7.13
N GLU A 51 7.49 8.38 -7.63
CA GLU A 51 8.86 8.03 -7.24
C GLU A 51 9.10 6.66 -6.61
N SER A 52 9.62 5.74 -7.41
CA SER A 52 10.59 4.74 -6.93
C SER A 52 11.98 5.27 -7.26
N GLU A 53 12.43 6.28 -6.51
CA GLU A 53 13.85 6.51 -6.32
C GLU A 53 14.36 5.49 -5.30
N THR A 54 15.07 4.47 -5.80
CA THR A 54 16.20 3.89 -5.08
C THR A 54 17.30 3.74 -6.11
N GLU A 55 17.98 4.86 -6.37
CA GLU A 55 19.37 4.87 -6.81
C GLU A 55 20.27 4.75 -5.56
N ASP A 56 21.51 4.31 -5.78
CA ASP A 56 22.66 4.15 -4.86
C ASP A 56 22.73 2.83 -4.05
N GLU A 57 23.78 1.99 -4.10
CA GLU A 57 25.16 2.06 -4.62
C GLU A 57 25.68 0.64 -4.94
N GLU A 58 26.41 0.46 -6.05
CA GLU A 58 27.78 -0.10 -6.16
C GLU A 58 28.28 -0.14 -7.62
#